data_AF-S8C2T6-F1
#
_entry.id   AF-S8C2T6-F1
#
_cell.length_a   1.000
_cell.length_b   1.000
_cell.length_c   1.000
_cell.angle_alpha   90.00
_cell.angle_beta   90.00
_cell.angle_gamma   90.00
#
_symmetry.space_group_name_H-M   'P 1'
#
loop_
_entity.id
_entity.type
_entity.pdbx_description
1 polymer ?
#
loop_
_entity_poly.entity_id
_entity_poly.type
_entity_poly.pdbx_seq_one_letter_code
_entity_poly.pdbx_strand_id
1 'polypeptide(L)'
;MDTPATQMKQTPEALPKKSTLTSHEPTYLMSLALDEARKCTPSQAAFSVGAILVDLSVTPPSILATGFSREREGNTHAEEVCFIKFTEDQEIQSRVIGGFAIFTTMEPCTERLSGKTSCFQRIVDFGRISTVYVGCQEPSTFIAKNTAISKFPANGIQYVFVKEMELDCWEVATRGHPSLPDDQTPS
;
A
#
# COMPACT_ATOMS: atom_id res chain seq x y z
N MET A 1 -56.36 3.43 -0.44
CA MET A 1 -55.90 4.27 0.68
C MET A 1 -54.90 3.43 1.45
N ASP A 2 -53.67 3.90 1.41
CA ASP A 2 -52.44 3.13 1.30
C ASP A 2 -51.94 2.50 2.61
N THR A 3 -51.39 1.30 2.49
CA THR A 3 -50.62 0.59 3.52
C THR A 3 -49.21 1.20 3.63
N PRO A 4 -48.64 1.44 4.83
CA PRO A 4 -47.28 1.99 4.94
C PRO A 4 -46.24 0.92 4.56
N ALA A 5 -45.34 1.26 3.64
CA ALA A 5 -44.18 0.46 3.31
C ALA A 5 -43.15 0.52 4.46
N THR A 6 -42.85 -0.64 5.05
CA THR A 6 -41.79 -0.83 6.03
C THR A 6 -40.42 -0.54 5.41
N GLN A 7 -39.72 0.45 5.96
CA GLN A 7 -38.38 0.85 5.56
C GLN A 7 -37.37 -0.24 5.95
N MET A 8 -36.78 -0.89 4.95
CA MET A 8 -35.69 -1.85 5.14
C MET A 8 -34.43 -1.11 5.62
N LYS A 9 -33.94 -1.51 6.80
CA LYS A 9 -32.65 -1.06 7.33
C LYS A 9 -31.54 -1.61 6.44
N GLN A 10 -30.70 -0.71 5.90
CA GLN A 10 -29.47 -1.09 5.21
C GLN A 10 -28.50 -1.70 6.23
N THR A 11 -28.12 -2.95 5.98
CA THR A 11 -27.07 -3.67 6.69
C THR A 11 -25.71 -3.14 6.23
N PRO A 12 -24.72 -2.95 7.12
CA PRO A 12 -23.38 -2.55 6.70
C PRO A 12 -22.75 -3.65 5.82
N GLU A 13 -22.12 -3.19 4.73
CA GLU A 13 -21.52 -4.00 3.68
C GLU A 13 -20.37 -4.85 4.25
N ALA A 14 -20.46 -6.16 4.06
CA ALA A 14 -19.52 -7.13 4.60
C ALA A 14 -18.17 -7.07 3.85
N LEU A 15 -17.09 -7.14 4.61
CA LEU A 15 -15.72 -7.29 4.13
C LEU A 15 -15.63 -8.44 3.10
N PRO A 16 -14.93 -8.27 1.96
CA PRO A 16 -14.89 -9.28 0.91
C PRO A 16 -14.39 -10.64 1.43
N LYS A 17 -15.07 -11.71 0.98
CA LYS A 17 -14.80 -13.10 1.34
C LYS A 17 -13.33 -13.44 1.06
N LYS A 18 -12.64 -13.96 2.09
CA LYS A 18 -11.24 -14.43 2.08
C LYS A 18 -10.91 -15.15 0.76
N SER A 19 -10.21 -14.46 -0.15
CA SER A 19 -9.44 -15.14 -1.18
C SER A 19 -8.39 -15.96 -0.45
N THR A 20 -8.38 -17.26 -0.67
CA THR A 20 -7.37 -18.14 -0.10
C THR A 20 -6.02 -17.72 -0.70
N LEU A 21 -5.25 -16.93 0.04
CA LEU A 21 -3.84 -16.71 -0.24
C LEU A 21 -3.23 -18.12 -0.33
N THR A 22 -2.63 -18.51 -1.44
CA THR A 22 -1.99 -19.83 -1.59
C THR A 22 -0.52 -19.72 -1.92
N SER A 23 -0.01 -18.51 -2.15
CA SER A 23 1.35 -18.29 -2.61
C SER A 23 2.04 -17.19 -1.80
N HIS A 24 3.31 -17.43 -1.48
CA HIS A 24 4.27 -16.42 -1.01
C HIS A 24 4.90 -15.66 -2.19
N GLU A 25 4.36 -15.83 -3.40
CA GLU A 25 4.89 -15.21 -4.62
C GLU A 25 4.76 -13.69 -4.51
N PRO A 26 5.86 -12.93 -4.61
CA PRO A 26 5.83 -11.49 -4.48
C PRO A 26 4.88 -10.80 -5.48
N THR A 27 4.74 -11.34 -6.68
CA THR A 27 3.83 -10.83 -7.71
C THR A 27 2.37 -10.95 -7.32
N TYR A 28 1.97 -12.06 -6.70
CA TYR A 28 0.61 -12.25 -6.20
C TYR A 28 0.29 -11.32 -5.04
N LEU A 29 1.19 -11.18 -4.06
CA LEU A 29 0.97 -10.25 -2.95
C LEU A 29 0.98 -8.79 -3.42
N MET A 30 1.83 -8.45 -4.41
CA MET A 30 1.84 -7.13 -5.03
C MET A 30 0.55 -6.84 -5.81
N SER A 31 -0.05 -7.83 -6.48
CA SER A 31 -1.33 -7.62 -7.18
C SER A 31 -2.47 -7.28 -6.20
N LEU A 32 -2.45 -7.82 -4.98
CA LEU A 32 -3.38 -7.42 -3.93
C LEU A 32 -3.16 -5.98 -3.45
N ALA A 33 -1.91 -5.54 -3.33
CA ALA A 33 -1.61 -4.12 -3.08
C ALA A 33 -2.08 -3.23 -4.24
N LEU A 34 -1.99 -3.72 -5.48
CA LEU A 34 -2.50 -3.03 -6.66
C LEU A 34 -4.02 -2.91 -6.66
N ASP A 35 -4.74 -3.93 -6.19
CA ASP A 35 -6.19 -3.86 -6.00
C ASP A 35 -6.60 -2.77 -5.00
N GLU A 36 -5.81 -2.54 -3.95
CA GLU A 36 -5.99 -1.40 -3.04
C GLU A 36 -5.75 -0.07 -3.77
N ALA A 37 -4.68 0.05 -4.55
CA ALA A 37 -4.38 1.25 -5.33
C ALA A 37 -5.52 1.63 -6.27
N ARG A 38 -6.18 0.64 -6.89
CA ARG A 38 -7.32 0.84 -7.80
C ARG A 38 -8.54 1.49 -7.13
N LYS A 39 -8.66 1.42 -5.79
CA LYS A 39 -9.74 2.07 -5.02
C LYS A 39 -9.58 3.59 -4.92
N CYS A 40 -8.39 4.13 -5.17
CA CYS A 40 -8.15 5.57 -5.13
C CYS A 40 -9.01 6.30 -6.18
N THR A 41 -9.66 7.41 -5.78
CA THR A 41 -10.12 8.38 -6.77
C THR A 41 -8.90 8.93 -7.53
N PRO A 42 -8.90 8.89 -8.88
CA PRO A 42 -7.83 9.45 -9.70
C PRO A 42 -7.56 10.92 -9.38
N SER A 43 -6.30 11.34 -9.51
CA SER A 43 -5.88 12.73 -9.27
C SER A 43 -4.79 13.11 -10.25
N GLN A 44 -4.75 14.39 -10.65
CA GLN A 44 -3.67 14.97 -11.44
C GLN A 44 -2.48 15.42 -10.60
N ALA A 45 -2.68 15.55 -9.28
CA ALA A 45 -1.71 16.15 -8.36
C ALA A 45 -1.12 15.15 -7.36
N ALA A 46 -1.56 13.88 -7.41
CA ALA A 46 -1.11 12.86 -6.48
C ALA A 46 -1.30 11.45 -7.05
N PHE A 47 -0.31 10.59 -6.85
CA PHE A 47 -0.36 9.20 -7.27
C PHE A 47 -1.43 8.38 -6.54
N SER A 48 -1.95 7.35 -7.22
CA SER A 48 -2.79 6.32 -6.61
C SER A 48 -1.91 5.16 -6.13
N VAL A 49 -1.57 5.15 -4.85
CA VAL A 49 -0.71 4.11 -4.25
C VAL A 49 -1.56 3.18 -3.38
N GLY A 50 -1.28 1.90 -3.43
CA GLY A 50 -1.82 0.87 -2.55
C GLY A 50 -0.71 0.17 -1.78
N ALA A 51 -1.06 -0.40 -0.64
CA ALA A 51 -0.15 -1.16 0.21
C ALA A 51 -0.88 -2.25 0.99
N ILE A 52 -0.16 -3.33 1.31
CA ILE A 52 -0.59 -4.35 2.26
C ILE A 52 0.55 -4.64 3.26
N LEU A 53 0.19 -4.76 4.53
CA LEU A 53 1.05 -5.25 5.59
C LEU A 53 0.76 -6.74 5.77
N VAL A 54 1.79 -7.58 5.75
CA VAL A 54 1.64 -9.04 5.78
C VAL A 54 2.54 -9.69 6.83
N ASP A 55 2.07 -10.79 7.40
CA ASP A 55 2.88 -11.78 8.12
C ASP A 55 3.27 -12.88 7.12
N LEU A 56 4.56 -12.92 6.76
CA LEU A 56 5.14 -13.94 5.88
C LEU A 56 5.62 -15.19 6.64
N SER A 57 5.57 -15.20 7.97
CA SER A 57 6.01 -16.34 8.79
C SER A 57 5.01 -17.50 8.81
N VAL A 58 3.78 -17.26 8.33
CA VAL A 58 2.71 -18.24 8.24
C VAL A 58 2.44 -18.66 6.79
N THR A 59 1.93 -19.89 6.64
CA THR A 59 1.50 -20.44 5.34
C THR A 59 0.02 -20.82 5.39
N PRO A 60 -0.83 -20.19 4.56
CA PRO A 60 -0.48 -19.10 3.64
C PRO A 60 -0.16 -17.77 4.35
N PRO A 61 0.45 -16.79 3.65
CA PRO A 61 0.68 -15.46 4.22
C PRO A 61 -0.61 -14.86 4.80
N SER A 62 -0.49 -14.10 5.88
CA SER A 62 -1.64 -13.41 6.47
C SER A 62 -1.58 -11.91 6.17
N ILE A 63 -2.64 -11.35 5.60
CA ILE A 63 -2.78 -9.90 5.47
C ILE A 63 -3.21 -9.33 6.81
N LEU A 64 -2.37 -8.47 7.37
CA LEU A 64 -2.58 -7.82 8.66
C LEU A 64 -3.31 -6.49 8.52
N ALA A 65 -3.04 -5.75 7.45
CA ALA A 65 -3.74 -4.52 7.11
C ALA A 65 -3.60 -4.22 5.62
N THR A 66 -4.56 -3.46 5.09
CA THR A 66 -4.49 -2.91 3.74
C THR A 66 -4.60 -1.40 3.78
N GLY A 67 -4.09 -0.71 2.78
CA GLY A 67 -4.19 0.74 2.71
C GLY A 67 -4.12 1.23 1.28
N PHE A 68 -4.83 2.31 0.99
CA PHE A 68 -4.63 3.07 -0.23
C PHE A 68 -4.51 4.56 0.06
N SER A 69 -3.89 5.28 -0.86
CA SER A 69 -3.64 6.72 -0.71
C SER A 69 -4.96 7.48 -0.57
N ARG A 70 -4.99 8.43 0.37
CA ARG A 70 -6.17 9.26 0.67
C ARG A 70 -7.39 8.45 1.17
N GLU A 71 -7.19 7.23 1.67
CA GLU A 71 -8.26 6.47 2.32
C GLU A 71 -8.74 7.12 3.63
N ARG A 72 -7.83 7.73 4.39
CA ARG A 72 -8.12 8.46 5.62
C ARG A 72 -7.91 9.96 5.41
N GLU A 73 -8.55 10.77 6.26
CA GLU A 73 -8.42 12.22 6.22
C GLU A 73 -6.96 12.68 6.44
N GLY A 74 -6.62 13.85 5.88
CA GLY A 74 -5.32 14.47 6.09
C GLY A 74 -4.22 14.01 5.14
N ASN A 75 -4.54 13.59 3.91
CA ASN A 75 -3.55 13.21 2.90
C ASN A 75 -2.66 12.04 3.36
N THR A 76 -3.26 10.96 3.85
CA THR A 76 -2.51 9.76 4.27
C THR A 76 -1.97 9.01 3.06
N HIS A 77 -0.74 8.52 3.18
CA HIS A 77 -0.17 7.58 2.20
C HIS A 77 -0.64 6.15 2.50
N ALA A 78 -0.55 5.25 1.52
CA ALA A 78 -1.05 3.88 1.66
C ALA A 78 -0.39 3.12 2.82
N GLU A 79 0.94 3.26 2.97
CA GLU A 79 1.72 2.63 4.03
C GLU A 79 1.35 3.18 5.41
N GLU A 80 1.10 4.49 5.51
CA GLU A 80 0.60 5.13 6.72
C GLU A 80 -0.77 4.55 7.13
N VAL A 81 -1.66 4.30 6.16
CA VAL A 81 -2.97 3.72 6.44
C VAL A 81 -2.87 2.26 6.91
N CYS A 82 -1.95 1.46 6.35
CA CYS A 82 -1.68 0.10 6.85
C CYS A 82 -1.32 0.12 8.33
N PHE A 83 -0.40 0.99 8.75
CA PHE A 83 0.01 1.08 10.15
C PHE A 83 -1.11 1.58 11.06
N ILE A 84 -1.88 2.59 10.63
CA ILE A 84 -3.04 3.07 11.39
C ILE A 84 -4.01 1.92 11.67
N LYS A 85 -4.46 1.20 10.63
CA LYS A 85 -5.42 0.10 10.79
C LYS A 85 -4.85 -1.05 11.61
N PHE A 86 -3.58 -1.40 11.41
CA PHE A 86 -2.93 -2.43 12.21
C PHE A 86 -2.91 -2.06 13.70
N THR A 87 -2.60 -0.79 14.04
CA THR A 87 -2.59 -0.33 15.43
C THR A 87 -3.99 -0.26 16.06
N GLU A 88 -5.03 -0.05 15.25
CA GLU A 88 -6.44 -0.03 15.69
C GLU A 88 -6.99 -1.44 15.95
N ASP A 89 -6.45 -2.48 15.31
CA ASP A 89 -6.95 -3.86 15.40
C ASP A 89 -6.14 -4.71 16.39
N GLN A 90 -6.63 -4.80 17.63
CA GLN A 90 -6.01 -5.61 18.69
C GLN A 90 -6.09 -7.12 18.42
N GLU A 91 -7.13 -7.58 17.72
CA GLU A 91 -7.31 -9.00 17.42
C GLU A 91 -6.23 -9.46 16.45
N ILE A 92 -5.99 -8.69 15.37
CA ILE A 92 -4.91 -8.96 14.42
C ILE A 92 -3.56 -8.92 15.13
N GLN A 93 -3.29 -7.89 15.94
CA GLN A 93 -2.03 -7.79 16.69
C GLN A 93 -1.73 -9.01 17.56
N SER A 94 -2.76 -9.59 18.20
CA SER A 94 -2.61 -10.78 19.06
C SER A 94 -2.29 -12.06 18.31
N ARG A 95 -2.54 -12.10 17.00
CA ARG A 95 -2.36 -13.28 16.14
C ARG A 95 -1.05 -13.29 15.37
N VAL A 96 -0.32 -12.17 15.33
CA VAL A 96 0.90 -12.07 14.54
C VAL A 96 2.04 -12.84 15.18
N ILE A 97 2.65 -13.73 14.40
CA ILE A 97 3.71 -14.61 14.89
C ILE A 97 5.09 -14.01 14.55
N GLY A 98 5.22 -13.30 13.42
CA GLY A 98 6.47 -12.63 13.04
C GLY A 98 6.52 -12.26 11.56
N GLY A 99 7.73 -12.10 11.02
CA GLY A 99 7.96 -11.98 9.56
C GLY A 99 7.20 -10.85 8.87
N PHE A 100 7.13 -9.66 9.47
CA PHE A 100 6.41 -8.56 8.85
C PHE A 100 7.09 -8.12 7.57
N ALA A 101 6.31 -8.04 6.51
CA ALA A 101 6.69 -7.36 5.29
C ALA A 101 5.61 -6.39 4.87
N ILE A 102 5.99 -5.37 4.11
CA ILE A 102 5.05 -4.46 3.47
C ILE A 102 5.26 -4.54 1.95
N PHE A 103 4.15 -4.70 1.24
CA PHE A 103 4.10 -4.57 -0.21
C PHE A 103 3.48 -3.22 -0.51
N THR A 104 4.12 -2.42 -1.34
CA THR A 104 3.60 -1.13 -1.79
C THR A 104 3.78 -0.96 -3.28
N THR A 105 2.77 -0.43 -3.96
CA THR A 105 2.78 -0.31 -5.42
C THR A 105 3.73 0.78 -5.90
N MET A 106 4.16 1.69 -5.03
CA MET A 106 5.08 2.79 -5.35
C MET A 106 6.17 2.86 -4.28
N GLU A 107 7.39 3.23 -4.66
CA GLU A 107 8.50 3.37 -3.72
C GLU A 107 8.13 4.30 -2.53
N PRO A 108 8.33 3.86 -1.26
CA PRO A 108 8.03 4.68 -0.10
C PRO A 108 8.75 6.01 -0.14
N CYS A 109 8.02 7.10 0.06
CA CYS A 109 8.64 8.42 0.14
C CYS A 109 9.65 8.50 1.29
N THR A 110 10.79 9.13 1.05
CA THR A 110 11.80 9.41 2.09
C THR A 110 11.63 10.78 2.72
N GLU A 111 10.90 11.68 2.06
CA GLU A 111 10.53 13.01 2.52
C GLU A 111 9.07 13.30 2.11
N ARG A 112 8.40 14.24 2.77
CA ARG A 112 7.05 14.68 2.41
C ARG A 112 7.00 16.19 2.36
N LEU A 113 6.47 16.74 1.26
CA LEU A 113 6.22 18.17 1.12
C LEU A 113 5.30 18.73 2.22
N SER A 114 4.41 17.88 2.75
CA SER A 114 3.53 18.23 3.88
C SER A 114 4.26 18.38 5.23
N GLY A 115 5.54 17.99 5.34
CA GLY A 115 6.28 17.95 6.59
C GLY A 115 5.91 16.80 7.54
N LYS A 116 4.94 15.96 7.17
CA LYS A 116 4.59 14.74 7.93
C LYS A 116 5.72 13.72 7.89
N THR A 117 5.76 12.82 8.88
CA THR A 117 6.66 11.64 8.88
C THR A 117 6.55 10.89 7.56
N SER A 118 7.70 10.63 6.94
CA SER A 118 7.80 9.93 5.65
C SER A 118 7.47 8.44 5.80
N CYS A 119 7.06 7.80 4.70
CA CYS A 119 6.75 6.37 4.71
C CYS A 119 7.98 5.54 5.06
N PHE A 120 9.16 5.92 4.56
CA PHE A 120 10.44 5.35 4.98
C PHE A 120 10.60 5.38 6.50
N GLN A 121 10.45 6.56 7.13
CA GLN A 121 10.65 6.70 8.57
C GLN A 121 9.60 5.90 9.36
N ARG A 122 8.34 5.88 8.91
CA ARG A 122 7.28 5.07 9.54
C ARG A 122 7.61 3.56 9.52
N ILE A 123 8.13 3.07 8.39
CA ILE A 123 8.53 1.67 8.25
C ILE A 123 9.70 1.33 9.18
N VAL A 124 10.70 2.22 9.28
CA VAL A 124 11.83 2.06 10.22
C VAL A 124 11.35 2.10 11.68
N ASP A 125 10.52 3.09 12.04
CA ASP A 125 10.01 3.28 13.40
C ASP A 125 9.11 2.12 13.86
N PHE A 126 8.44 1.44 12.93
CA PHE A 126 7.65 0.25 13.25
C PHE A 126 8.53 -0.89 13.79
N GLY A 127 9.82 -0.94 13.42
CA GLY A 127 10.83 -1.80 14.03
C GLY A 127 10.67 -3.31 13.81
N ARG A 128 9.64 -3.73 13.08
CA ARG A 128 9.33 -5.16 12.85
C ARG A 128 9.36 -5.57 11.37
N ILE A 129 9.39 -4.61 10.44
CA ILE A 129 9.45 -4.90 8.99
C ILE A 129 10.83 -5.44 8.63
N SER A 130 10.91 -6.64 8.06
CA SER A 130 12.16 -7.20 7.53
C SER A 130 12.37 -6.86 6.06
N THR A 131 11.28 -6.71 5.30
CA THR A 131 11.33 -6.52 3.85
C THR A 131 10.25 -5.56 3.38
N VAL A 132 10.63 -4.65 2.49
CA VAL A 132 9.73 -3.78 1.72
C VAL A 132 9.77 -4.25 0.27
N TYR A 133 8.62 -4.68 -0.25
CA TYR A 133 8.43 -5.02 -1.65
C TYR A 133 7.84 -3.83 -2.38
N VAL A 134 8.44 -3.44 -3.51
CA VAL A 134 8.09 -2.23 -4.25
C VAL A 134 7.68 -2.58 -5.68
N GLY A 135 6.52 -2.07 -6.10
CA GLY A 135 5.94 -2.31 -7.42
C GLY A 135 6.58 -1.47 -8.52
N CYS A 136 6.55 -0.15 -8.39
CA CYS A 136 7.25 0.79 -9.28
C CYS A 136 8.05 1.82 -8.48
N GLN A 137 9.10 2.38 -9.08
CA GLN A 137 9.86 3.45 -8.45
C GLN A 137 9.14 4.80 -8.59
N GLU A 138 9.31 5.67 -7.60
CA GLU A 138 8.76 7.02 -7.70
C GLU A 138 9.46 7.77 -8.84
N PRO A 139 8.72 8.39 -9.76
CA PRO A 139 9.35 9.13 -10.84
C PRO A 139 9.99 10.39 -10.27
N SER A 140 11.12 10.77 -10.85
CA SER A 140 11.96 11.90 -10.40
C SER A 140 11.26 13.27 -10.45
N THR A 141 10.02 13.35 -10.95
CA THR A 141 9.23 14.58 -11.11
C THR A 141 8.63 15.14 -9.83
N PHE A 142 8.28 14.31 -8.84
CA PHE A 142 7.61 14.79 -7.62
C PHE A 142 8.56 15.01 -6.45
N ILE A 143 9.55 14.14 -6.31
CA ILE A 143 10.65 14.29 -5.35
C ILE A 143 11.95 13.96 -6.08
N ALA A 144 12.75 15.00 -6.36
CA ALA A 144 13.98 14.89 -7.14
C ALA A 144 15.06 13.95 -6.55
N LYS A 145 14.84 13.40 -5.34
CA LYS A 145 15.79 12.55 -4.60
C LYS A 145 15.10 11.54 -3.66
N ASN A 146 14.09 10.78 -4.12
CA ASN A 146 13.70 9.63 -3.32
C ASN A 146 14.89 8.65 -3.23
N THR A 147 15.31 8.32 -2.00
CA THR A 147 16.53 7.54 -1.72
C THR A 147 16.23 6.23 -0.99
N ALA A 148 14.96 5.81 -0.97
CA ALA A 148 14.47 4.64 -0.24
C ALA A 148 15.24 3.37 -0.60
N ILE A 149 15.49 3.12 -1.89
CA ILE A 149 16.30 1.99 -2.39
C ILE A 149 17.63 1.79 -1.63
N SER A 150 18.32 2.87 -1.26
CA SER A 150 19.59 2.82 -0.51
C SER A 150 19.41 2.89 1.00
N LYS A 151 18.38 3.62 1.47
CA LYS A 151 18.16 3.86 2.90
C LYS A 151 17.60 2.63 3.62
N PHE A 152 16.75 1.83 2.99
CA PHE A 152 16.20 0.63 3.64
C PHE A 152 17.28 -0.38 4.00
N PRO A 153 18.17 -0.82 3.08
CA PRO A 153 19.26 -1.73 3.43
C PRO A 153 20.19 -1.18 4.50
N ALA A 154 20.47 0.13 4.50
CA ALA A 154 21.28 0.79 5.53
C ALA A 154 20.65 0.73 6.94
N ASN A 155 19.35 0.46 7.04
CA ASN A 155 18.60 0.28 8.29
C ASN A 155 18.22 -1.18 8.55
N GLY A 156 18.86 -2.14 7.86
CA GLY A 156 18.62 -3.57 8.06
C GLY A 156 17.31 -4.09 7.45
N ILE A 157 16.66 -3.30 6.59
CA ILE A 157 15.40 -3.67 5.92
C ILE A 157 15.71 -3.99 4.46
N GLN A 158 15.31 -5.16 3.99
CA GLN A 158 15.50 -5.54 2.60
C GLN A 158 14.58 -4.71 1.70
N TYR A 159 15.14 -4.20 0.60
CA TYR A 159 14.38 -3.57 -0.48
C TYR A 159 14.30 -4.55 -1.64
N VAL A 160 13.09 -4.98 -2.00
CA VAL A 160 12.87 -5.91 -3.11
C VAL A 160 12.00 -5.24 -4.16
N PHE A 161 12.55 -5.09 -5.36
CA PHE A 161 11.80 -4.57 -6.48
C PHE A 161 11.09 -5.69 -7.23
N VAL A 162 9.76 -5.63 -7.31
CA VAL A 162 8.92 -6.62 -8.00
C VAL A 162 8.76 -6.18 -9.45
N LYS A 163 9.86 -6.29 -10.22
CA LYS A 163 9.98 -5.76 -11.60
C LYS A 163 8.85 -6.22 -12.52
N GLU A 164 8.34 -7.43 -12.33
CA GLU A 164 7.24 -8.01 -13.12
C GLU A 164 5.93 -7.22 -12.98
N MET A 165 5.76 -6.47 -11.89
CA MET A 165 4.56 -5.68 -11.60
C MET A 165 4.76 -4.17 -11.85
N GLU A 166 5.92 -3.75 -12.36
CA GLU A 166 6.27 -2.33 -12.48
C GLU A 166 5.31 -1.56 -13.37
N LEU A 167 5.05 -2.07 -14.57
CA LEU A 167 4.17 -1.40 -15.53
C LEU A 167 2.75 -1.28 -14.98
N ASP A 168 2.20 -2.36 -14.42
CA ASP A 168 0.86 -2.37 -13.84
C ASP A 168 0.73 -1.38 -12.67
N CYS A 169 1.73 -1.34 -11.80
CA CYS A 169 1.77 -0.42 -10.68
C CYS A 169 1.88 1.04 -11.13
N TRP A 170 2.71 1.30 -12.14
CA TRP A 170 2.89 2.61 -12.74
C TRP A 170 1.61 3.14 -13.39
N GLU A 171 0.94 2.32 -14.19
CA GLU A 171 -0.31 2.68 -14.87
C GLU A 171 -1.41 3.05 -13.87
N VAL A 172 -1.56 2.27 -12.79
CA VAL A 172 -2.53 2.58 -11.74
C VAL A 172 -2.14 3.85 -10.99
N ALA A 173 -0.86 4.01 -10.64
CA ALA A 173 -0.38 5.18 -9.91
C ALA A 173 -0.63 6.48 -10.66
N THR A 174 -0.39 6.47 -11.97
CA THR A 174 -0.48 7.65 -12.85
C THR A 174 -1.88 7.88 -13.41
N ARG A 175 -2.86 7.03 -13.10
CA ARG A 175 -4.26 7.21 -13.53
C ARG A 175 -4.79 8.62 -13.22
N GLY A 176 -5.12 9.36 -14.28
CA GLY A 176 -5.62 10.72 -14.19
C GLY A 176 -4.58 11.82 -14.39
N HIS A 177 -3.28 11.49 -14.41
CA HIS A 177 -2.21 12.44 -14.75
C HIS A 177 -2.21 12.74 -16.27
N PRO A 178 -1.77 13.93 -16.70
CA PRO A 178 -1.45 14.15 -18.10
C PRO A 178 -0.37 13.16 -18.55
N SER A 179 -0.30 12.88 -19.85
CA SER A 179 0.75 12.03 -20.43
C SER A 179 2.12 12.45 -19.90
N LEU A 180 2.76 11.56 -19.15
CA LEU A 180 4.11 11.78 -18.64
C LEU A 180 5.10 11.59 -19.79
N PRO A 181 6.20 12.35 -19.83
CA PRO A 181 7.28 12.16 -20.80
C PRO A 181 7.85 10.73 -20.78
N ASP A 182 8.32 10.24 -21.93
CA ASP A 182 8.83 8.88 -22.11
C ASP A 182 10.01 8.54 -21.17
N ASP A 183 10.82 9.54 -20.78
CA ASP A 183 11.93 9.38 -19.84
C ASP A 183 11.50 9.20 -18.38
N GLN A 184 10.19 9.24 -18.12
CA GLN A 184 9.57 9.05 -16.81
C GLN A 184 8.67 7.82 -16.76
N THR A 185 8.40 7.18 -17.89
CA THR A 185 7.70 5.90 -17.93
C THR A 185 8.69 4.75 -17.76
N PRO A 186 8.31 3.67 -17.04
CA PRO A 186 9.11 2.46 -16.97
C PRO A 186 9.52 1.97 -18.36
N SER A 187 10.78 1.55 -18.50
CA SER A 187 11.35 0.94 -19.72
C SER A 187 11.01 -0.54 -19.84
#